data_AF-A0A5N5RGG2-F1
#
_entry.id   AF-A0A5N5RGG2-F1
#
_cell.length_a   1.000
_cell.length_b   1.000
_cell.length_c   1.000
_cell.angle_alpha   90.00
_cell.angle_beta   90.00
_cell.angle_gamma   90.00
#
_symmetry.space_group_name_H-M   'P 1'
#
loop_
_entity.id
_entity.type
_entity.pdbx_description
1 polymer ?
#
loop_
_entity_poly.entity_id
_entity_poly.type
_entity_poly.pdbx_seq_one_letter_code
_entity_poly.pdbx_strand_id
1 'polypeptide(L)'
;MTATIALPKVNQTASVSDFSRGKTAEIIERAQREPVFVLSRNKPTAVLIGIEEYSALQEFMEDWLDAKIAEERLDRWDGKTTISEEDVMAHLGITEADLAATPEVEIE
;
A
#
# COMPACT_ATOMS: atom_id res chain seq x y z
N MET A 1 15.51 5.43 4.15
CA MET A 1 14.54 6.52 3.92
C MET A 1 14.10 7.06 5.27
N THR A 2 14.33 8.34 5.54
CA THR A 2 13.76 9.00 6.72
C THR A 2 12.38 9.49 6.31
N ALA A 3 11.32 8.89 6.83
CA ALA A 3 9.97 9.39 6.58
C ALA A 3 9.85 10.79 7.21
N THR A 4 9.80 11.83 6.38
CA THR A 4 9.43 13.17 6.84
C THR A 4 7.93 13.18 7.04
N ILE A 5 7.50 13.11 8.31
CA ILE A 5 6.09 13.28 8.65
C ILE A 5 5.70 14.71 8.26
N ALA A 6 4.77 14.86 7.31
CA ALA A 6 4.18 16.14 7.00
C ALA A 6 3.55 16.72 8.28
N LEU A 7 3.89 17.96 8.62
CA LEU A 7 3.37 18.59 9.84
C LEU A 7 1.85 18.77 9.70
N PRO A 8 1.05 18.30 10.67
CA PRO A 8 -0.39 18.44 10.61
C PRO A 8 -0.81 19.90 10.56
N LYS A 9 -1.79 20.22 9.70
CA LYS A 9 -2.52 21.48 9.82
C LYS A 9 -3.37 21.45 11.09
N VAL A 10 -3.61 22.61 11.70
CA VAL A 10 -4.31 22.70 13.00
C VAL A 10 -5.68 22.00 12.97
N ASN A 11 -6.41 22.09 11.85
CA ASN A 11 -7.71 21.45 11.66
C ASN A 11 -7.66 19.93 11.50
N GLN A 12 -6.47 19.35 11.28
CA GLN A 12 -6.26 17.92 11.11
C GLN A 12 -5.79 17.24 12.39
N THR A 13 -5.92 17.89 13.55
CA THR A 13 -5.46 17.33 14.83
C THR A 13 -6.61 16.94 15.75
N ALA A 14 -6.38 15.94 16.58
CA ALA A 14 -7.23 15.58 17.70
C ALA A 14 -6.35 15.22 18.90
N SER A 15 -6.70 15.66 20.11
CA SER A 15 -5.98 15.23 21.31
C SER A 15 -6.51 13.87 21.79
N VAL A 16 -5.67 13.09 22.49
CA VAL A 16 -6.13 11.86 23.17
C VAL A 16 -7.32 12.14 24.11
N SER A 17 -7.39 13.34 24.70
CA SER A 17 -8.49 13.75 25.56
C SER A 17 -9.80 14.03 24.81
N ASP A 18 -9.77 14.31 23.51
CA ASP A 18 -11.00 14.52 22.73
C ASP A 18 -11.78 13.21 22.56
N PHE A 19 -11.09 12.07 22.47
CA PHE A 19 -11.69 10.74 22.42
C PHE A 19 -12.45 10.40 23.71
N SER A 20 -11.95 10.81 24.87
CA SER A 20 -12.64 10.57 26.15
C SER A 20 -13.75 11.59 26.46
N ARG A 21 -13.79 12.72 25.75
CA ARG A 21 -14.80 13.80 25.92
C ARG A 21 -15.99 13.70 24.96
N GLY A 22 -16.21 12.52 24.38
CA GLY A 22 -17.37 12.26 23.52
C GLY A 22 -17.24 12.75 22.07
N LYS A 23 -16.06 13.19 21.62
CA LYS A 23 -15.84 13.60 20.22
C LYS A 23 -15.42 12.46 19.30
N THR A 24 -15.39 11.21 19.79
CA THR A 24 -14.89 10.06 19.04
C THR A 24 -15.60 9.87 17.69
N ALA A 25 -16.93 9.95 17.67
CA ALA A 25 -17.69 9.77 16.43
C ALA A 25 -17.34 10.84 15.38
N GLU A 26 -17.26 12.12 15.78
CA GLU A 26 -16.87 13.23 14.91
C GLU A 26 -15.45 13.05 14.37
N ILE A 27 -14.50 12.63 15.22
CA ILE A 27 -13.11 12.39 14.82
C ILE A 27 -13.02 11.26 13.80
N ILE A 28 -13.76 10.16 14.01
CA ILE A 28 -13.80 9.03 13.09
C ILE A 28 -14.42 9.45 11.76
N GLU A 29 -15.54 10.19 11.77
CA GLU A 29 -16.18 10.68 10.54
C GLU A 29 -15.23 11.59 9.75
N ARG A 30 -14.47 12.44 10.43
CA ARG A 30 -13.47 13.31 9.79
C ARG A 30 -12.32 12.49 9.19
N ALA A 31 -11.88 11.43 9.88
CA ALA A 31 -10.85 10.52 9.40
C ALA A 31 -11.25 9.75 8.12
N GLN A 32 -12.55 9.59 7.84
CA GLN A 32 -13.03 9.03 6.57
C GLN A 32 -12.79 9.96 5.37
N ARG A 33 -12.59 11.26 5.61
CA ARG A 33 -12.40 12.28 4.56
C ARG A 33 -10.96 12.75 4.44
N GLU A 34 -10.26 12.86 5.57
CA GLU A 34 -8.86 13.28 5.61
C GLU A 34 -8.12 12.71 6.83
N PRO A 35 -6.80 12.48 6.76
CA PRO A 35 -6.03 12.00 7.90
C PRO A 35 -6.13 12.91 9.14
N VAL A 36 -6.34 12.30 10.30
CA VAL A 36 -6.37 13.00 11.60
C VAL A 36 -5.18 12.59 12.46
N PHE A 37 -4.35 13.57 12.81
CA PHE A 37 -3.17 13.39 13.65
C PHE A 37 -3.56 13.43 15.12
N VAL A 38 -3.28 12.33 15.81
CA VAL A 38 -3.56 12.17 17.24
C VAL A 38 -2.39 12.70 18.05
N LEU A 39 -2.67 13.68 18.91
CA LEU A 39 -1.70 14.35 19.77
C LEU A 39 -1.79 13.84 21.21
N SER A 40 -0.67 13.42 21.78
CA SER A 40 -0.51 13.15 23.21
C SER A 40 0.45 14.18 23.81
N ARG A 41 0.02 14.92 24.84
CA ARG A 41 0.83 15.99 25.45
C ARG A 41 1.42 16.96 24.41
N ASN A 42 0.61 17.34 23.43
CA ASN A 42 0.96 18.21 22.30
C ASN A 42 2.04 17.66 21.34
N LYS A 43 2.26 16.33 21.35
CA LYS A 43 3.16 15.65 20.42
C LYS A 43 2.38 14.68 19.52
N PRO A 44 2.54 14.75 18.18
CA PRO A 44 1.97 13.75 17.28
C PRO A 44 2.46 12.35 17.66
N THR A 45 1.51 11.44 17.88
CA THR A 45 1.80 10.07 18.34
C THR A 45 1.21 9.02 17.40
N ALA A 46 0.10 9.32 16.74
CA ALA A 46 -0.52 8.44 15.76
C ALA A 46 -1.25 9.26 14.68
N VAL A 47 -1.65 8.59 13.61
CA VAL A 47 -2.54 9.12 12.58
C VAL A 47 -3.72 8.17 12.44
N LEU A 48 -4.93 8.71 12.40
CA LEU A 48 -6.16 8.00 12.09
C LEU A 48 -6.56 8.30 10.64
N ILE A 49 -6.83 7.27 9.87
CA ILE A 49 -7.28 7.34 8.48
C ILE A 49 -8.47 6.40 8.29
N GLY A 50 -9.29 6.66 7.26
CA GLY A 50 -10.34 5.76 6.82
C GLY A 50 -9.78 4.38 6.43
N ILE A 51 -10.63 3.36 6.49
CA ILE A 51 -10.18 1.98 6.21
C ILE A 51 -9.84 1.80 4.73
N GLU A 52 -10.58 2.46 3.84
CA GLU A 52 -10.35 2.46 2.40
C GLU A 52 -9.00 3.13 2.06
N GLU A 53 -8.70 4.26 2.68
CA GLU A 53 -7.42 4.97 2.52
C GLU A 53 -6.25 4.12 3.07
N TYR A 54 -6.45 3.44 4.20
CA TYR A 54 -5.44 2.51 4.73
C TYR A 54 -5.15 1.38 3.74
N SER A 55 -6.20 0.77 3.17
CA SER A 55 -6.07 -0.29 2.16
C SER A 55 -5.35 0.22 0.90
N ALA A 56 -5.74 1.39 0.37
CA ALA A 56 -5.08 1.98 -0.79
C ALA A 56 -3.59 2.29 -0.52
N LEU A 57 -3.25 2.72 0.70
CA LEU A 57 -1.86 2.94 1.09
C LEU A 57 -1.06 1.62 1.14
N GLN A 58 -1.67 0.52 1.60
CA GLN A 58 -1.02 -0.79 1.59
C GLN A 58 -0.76 -1.27 0.16
N GLU A 59 -1.76 -1.20 -0.71
CA GLU A 59 -1.64 -1.56 -2.14
C GLU A 59 -0.54 -0.73 -2.82
N PHE A 60 -0.54 0.59 -2.62
CA PHE A 60 0.50 1.47 -3.15
C PHE A 60 1.90 1.10 -2.64
N MET A 61 2.04 0.68 -1.38
CA MET A 61 3.32 0.25 -0.82
C MET A 61 3.81 -1.06 -1.43
N GLU A 62 2.90 -2.01 -1.70
CA GLU A 62 3.19 -3.28 -2.37
C GLU A 62 3.67 -3.02 -3.80
N ASP A 63 2.90 -2.25 -4.57
CA ASP A 63 3.26 -1.84 -5.94
C ASP A 63 4.62 -1.12 -5.99
N TRP A 64 4.86 -0.22 -5.03
CA TRP A 64 6.13 0.49 -4.96
C TRP A 64 7.30 -0.44 -4.66
N LEU A 65 7.11 -1.44 -3.79
CA LEU A 65 8.14 -2.42 -3.49
C LEU A 65 8.45 -3.28 -4.72
N ASP A 66 7.42 -3.71 -5.45
CA ASP A 66 7.59 -4.49 -6.68
C ASP A 66 8.31 -3.69 -7.76
N ALA A 67 7.93 -2.43 -7.96
CA ALA A 67 8.63 -1.51 -8.86
C ALA A 67 10.10 -1.34 -8.47
N LYS A 68 10.40 -1.19 -7.17
CA LYS A 68 11.78 -1.10 -6.68
C LYS A 68 12.58 -2.37 -6.95
N ILE A 69 12.00 -3.54 -6.72
CA ILE A 69 12.65 -4.83 -7.01
C ILE A 69 12.90 -4.98 -8.51
N ALA A 70 11.94 -4.58 -9.35
CA ALA A 70 12.10 -4.60 -10.80
C ALA A 70 13.23 -3.67 -11.26
N GLU A 71 13.27 -2.43 -10.75
CA GLU A 71 14.37 -1.47 -10.99
C GLU A 71 15.73 -2.08 -10.57
N GLU A 72 15.83 -2.63 -9.37
CA GLU A 72 17.08 -3.25 -8.89
C GLU A 72 17.54 -4.42 -9.76
N ARG A 73 16.60 -5.23 -10.25
CA ARG A 73 16.90 -6.35 -11.16
C ARG A 73 17.39 -5.83 -12.51
N LEU A 74 16.75 -4.80 -13.05
CA LEU A 74 17.15 -4.17 -14.31
C LEU A 74 18.52 -3.50 -14.21
N ASP A 75 18.80 -2.79 -13.13
CA ASP A 75 20.10 -2.15 -12.88
C ASP A 75 21.26 -3.16 -12.80
N ARG A 76 20.97 -4.38 -12.32
CA ARG A 76 21.95 -5.47 -12.23
C ARG A 76 21.97 -6.38 -13.46
N TRP A 77 21.03 -6.21 -14.39
CA TRP A 77 20.87 -7.11 -15.52
C TRP A 77 21.96 -6.87 -16.56
N ASP A 78 22.65 -7.95 -16.94
CA ASP A 78 23.75 -7.93 -17.92
C ASP A 78 23.27 -8.01 -19.38
N GLY A 79 21.96 -7.93 -19.61
CA GLY A 79 21.34 -8.04 -20.92
C GLY A 79 21.25 -9.48 -21.47
N LYS A 80 21.71 -10.48 -20.72
CA LYS A 80 21.83 -11.87 -21.20
C LYS A 80 21.19 -12.89 -20.27
N THR A 81 21.07 -12.57 -18.99
CA THR A 81 20.45 -13.45 -17.99
C THR A 81 18.93 -13.36 -18.11
N THR A 82 18.34 -14.26 -18.88
CA THR A 82 16.88 -14.43 -19.02
C THR A 82 16.56 -15.93 -18.93
N ILE A 83 15.32 -16.25 -18.55
CA ILE A 83 14.79 -17.61 -18.58
C ILE A 83 13.73 -17.67 -19.68
N SER A 84 13.73 -18.75 -20.47
CA SER A 84 12.74 -18.93 -21.51
C SER A 84 11.38 -19.26 -20.93
N GLU A 85 10.31 -18.97 -21.66
CA GLU A 85 8.95 -19.39 -21.28
C GLU A 85 8.87 -20.92 -21.08
N GLU A 86 9.47 -21.70 -21.99
CA GLU A 86 9.52 -23.17 -21.92
C GLU A 86 10.13 -23.65 -20.59
N ASP A 87 11.27 -23.06 -20.19
CA ASP A 87 11.94 -23.41 -18.93
C ASP A 87 11.10 -23.04 -17.71
N VAL A 88 10.42 -21.88 -17.74
CA VAL A 88 9.51 -21.43 -16.66
C VAL A 88 8.34 -22.37 -16.51
N MET A 89 7.69 -22.72 -17.61
CA MET A 89 6.53 -23.61 -17.65
C MET A 89 6.89 -25.01 -17.14
N ALA A 90 8.02 -25.55 -17.61
CA ALA A 90 8.55 -26.82 -17.14
C ALA A 90 8.86 -26.79 -15.64
N HIS A 91 9.42 -25.70 -15.11
CA HIS A 91 9.72 -25.55 -13.69
C HIS A 91 8.44 -25.48 -12.82
N LEU A 92 7.40 -24.81 -13.30
CA LEU A 92 6.12 -24.67 -12.61
C LEU A 92 5.22 -25.92 -12.77
N GLY A 93 5.61 -26.87 -13.62
CA GLY A 93 4.81 -28.07 -13.91
C GLY A 93 3.55 -27.77 -14.71
N ILE A 94 3.53 -26.67 -15.47
CA ILE A 94 2.39 -26.24 -16.29
C ILE A 94 2.59 -26.75 -17.71
N THR A 95 1.58 -27.41 -18.26
CA THR A 95 1.58 -27.94 -19.62
C THR A 95 0.77 -27.06 -20.57
N GLU A 96 1.01 -27.21 -21.87
CA GLU A 96 0.22 -26.53 -22.92
C GLU A 96 -1.28 -26.85 -22.83
N ALA A 97 -1.62 -28.07 -22.39
CA ALA A 97 -3.01 -28.47 -22.19
C ALA A 97 -3.68 -27.71 -21.05
N ASP A 98 -2.92 -27.37 -19.99
CA ASP A 98 -3.42 -26.57 -18.87
C ASP A 98 -3.72 -25.13 -19.32
N LEU A 99 -2.88 -24.56 -20.20
CA LEU A 99 -3.12 -23.26 -20.80
C LEU A 99 -4.36 -23.27 -21.71
N ALA A 100 -4.47 -24.26 -22.60
CA ALA A 100 -5.59 -24.38 -23.53
C ALA A 100 -6.94 -24.64 -22.83
N ALA A 101 -6.92 -25.22 -21.62
CA ALA A 101 -8.11 -25.44 -20.81
C ALA A 101 -8.55 -24.19 -20.01
N THR A 102 -7.74 -23.14 -19.99
CA THR A 102 -8.07 -21.89 -19.30
C THR A 102 -9.15 -21.14 -20.10
N PRO A 103 -10.29 -20.79 -19.48
CA PRO A 103 -11.34 -20.03 -20.17
C PRO A 103 -10.81 -18.66 -20.61
N GLU A 104 -11.28 -18.17 -21.76
CA GLU A 104 -11.00 -16.80 -22.19
C GLU A 104 -11.46 -15.81 -21.10
N VAL A 105 -10.54 -14.97 -20.67
CA VAL A 105 -10.83 -13.87 -19.74
C VAL A 105 -11.32 -12.69 -20.57
N GLU A 106 -12.57 -12.27 -20.38
CA GLU A 106 -13.04 -10.98 -20.89
C GLU A 106 -12.28 -9.87 -20.13
N ILE A 107 -11.42 -9.13 -20.84
CA ILE A 107 -10.73 -7.97 -20.28
C ILE A 107 -11.64 -6.76 -20.49
N GLU A 108 -12.11 -6.15 -19.40
CA GLU A 108 -12.90 -4.91 -19.39
C GLU A 108 -12.05 -3.66 -19.73
#